data_AF-A0A7R8CPU5-F1
#
_entry.id   AF-A0A7R8CPU5-F1
#
_cell.length_a   1.000
_cell.length_b   1.000
_cell.length_c   1.000
_cell.angle_alpha   90.00
_cell.angle_beta   90.00
_cell.angle_gamma   90.00
#
_symmetry.space_group_name_H-M   'P 1'
#
loop_
_entity.id
_entity.type
_entity.pdbx_description
1 polymer ?
#
loop_
_entity_poly.entity_id
_entity_poly.type
_entity_poly.pdbx_seq_one_letter_code
_entity_poly.pdbx_strand_id
1 'polypeptide(L)'
;MWPSINLVVLSEILKLIHDGSRSVPTWLKLTPSEVKEQIYKLAKKGLTPSQIGVILRDSHGVAQSEGLAPDLPEDIYYLIKKAVNIRKHLERSRKDRDAKFRLILIESRIYRLARYYKIKGVLPPTWRYESATASTLVS
;
A
#
# COMPACT_ATOMS: atom_id res chain seq x y z
N MET A 1 -9.82 -9.38 15.12
CA MET A 1 -9.90 -10.82 14.82
C MET A 1 -10.22 -10.90 13.33
N TRP A 2 -9.19 -11.08 12.49
CA TRP A 2 -9.29 -10.88 11.05
C TRP A 2 -9.99 -12.06 10.38
N PRO A 3 -11.18 -11.89 9.75
CA PRO A 3 -11.84 -12.95 9.03
C PRO A 3 -11.53 -12.87 7.52
N SER A 4 -11.22 -14.04 6.97
CA SER A 4 -11.33 -14.36 5.54
C SER A 4 -10.33 -13.71 4.59
N ILE A 5 -9.13 -14.30 4.58
CA ILE A 5 -8.21 -14.25 3.43
C ILE A 5 -8.95 -14.87 2.23
N ASN A 6 -9.30 -14.04 1.26
CA ASN A 6 -9.94 -14.45 0.01
C ASN A 6 -9.02 -15.44 -0.73
N LEU A 7 -9.55 -16.63 -1.08
CA LEU A 7 -8.83 -17.70 -1.79
C LEU A 7 -8.20 -17.25 -3.12
N VAL A 8 -8.71 -16.16 -3.70
CA VAL A 8 -8.15 -15.50 -4.89
C VAL A 8 -6.72 -15.02 -4.63
N VAL A 9 -6.45 -14.41 -3.48
CA VAL A 9 -5.13 -13.87 -3.11
C VAL A 9 -4.11 -15.00 -2.92
N LEU A 10 -4.53 -16.11 -2.33
CA LEU A 10 -3.70 -17.32 -2.21
C LEU A 10 -3.40 -17.98 -3.56
N SER A 11 -4.35 -17.94 -4.50
CA SER A 11 -4.15 -18.45 -5.87
C SER A 11 -3.21 -17.57 -6.71
N GLU A 12 -3.23 -16.25 -6.49
CA GLU A 12 -2.33 -15.29 -7.12
C GLU A 12 -0.89 -15.45 -6.59
N ILE A 13 -0.74 -15.68 -5.29
CA ILE A 13 0.54 -15.97 -4.63
C ILE A 13 1.15 -17.29 -5.13
N LEU A 14 0.33 -18.31 -5.41
CA LEU A 14 0.79 -19.60 -5.95
C LEU A 14 1.15 -19.52 -7.45
N LYS A 15 0.45 -18.70 -8.26
CA LYS A 15 0.77 -18.52 -9.69
C LYS A 15 2.11 -17.80 -9.91
N LEU A 16 2.53 -16.93 -9.01
CA LEU A 16 3.82 -16.21 -9.11
C LEU A 16 5.06 -17.07 -8.82
N ILE A 17 4.89 -18.30 -8.32
CA ILE A 17 5.97 -19.26 -8.12
C ILE A 17 6.21 -20.12 -9.39
N HIS A 18 5.29 -20.12 -10.35
CA HIS A 18 5.29 -21.06 -11.48
C HIS A 18 5.67 -20.45 -12.85
N ASP A 19 5.77 -19.12 -12.99
CA ASP A 19 6.14 -18.49 -14.27
C ASP A 19 7.61 -18.05 -14.28
N GLY A 20 8.37 -18.67 -15.18
CA GLY A 20 9.84 -18.68 -15.20
C GLY A 20 10.45 -17.40 -15.74
N SER A 21 10.98 -16.54 -14.86
CA SER A 21 12.16 -15.68 -15.11
C SER A 21 12.72 -14.99 -13.85
N ARG A 22 12.54 -15.58 -12.66
CA ARG A 22 13.11 -15.09 -11.40
C ARG A 22 13.64 -16.24 -10.56
N SER A 23 14.58 -17.02 -11.08
CA SER A 23 15.24 -18.04 -10.28
C SER A 23 16.00 -17.37 -9.14
N VAL A 24 15.77 -17.86 -7.92
CA VAL A 24 16.50 -17.41 -6.74
C VAL A 24 17.99 -17.64 -7.00
N PRO A 25 18.87 -16.63 -6.82
CA PRO A 25 20.29 -16.80 -7.08
C PRO A 25 20.86 -17.94 -6.24
N THR A 26 21.70 -18.80 -6.83
CA THR A 26 22.23 -20.01 -6.16
C THR A 26 23.05 -19.69 -4.90
N TRP A 27 23.56 -18.46 -4.76
CA TRP A 27 24.28 -17.98 -3.58
C TRP A 27 23.35 -17.52 -2.45
N LEU A 28 22.06 -17.32 -2.71
CA LEU A 28 21.08 -16.94 -1.71
C LEU A 28 20.63 -18.18 -0.93
N LYS A 29 21.19 -18.34 0.28
CA LYS A 29 20.88 -19.47 1.17
C LYS A 29 19.59 -19.31 1.97
N LEU A 30 18.87 -18.20 1.78
CA LEU A 30 17.64 -17.91 2.51
C LEU A 30 16.50 -18.78 2.00
N THR A 31 15.87 -19.49 2.92
CA THR A 31 14.69 -20.30 2.60
C THR A 31 13.45 -19.40 2.46
N PRO A 32 12.46 -19.76 1.63
CA PRO A 32 11.21 -19.01 1.51
C PRO A 32 10.47 -18.83 2.85
N SER A 33 10.68 -19.76 3.78
CA SER A 33 10.09 -19.73 5.13
C SER A 33 10.69 -18.64 6.01
N GLU A 34 12.02 -18.47 5.98
CA GLU A 34 12.71 -17.41 6.72
C GLU A 34 12.36 -16.03 6.18
N VAL A 35 12.23 -15.89 4.85
CA VAL A 35 11.80 -14.65 4.21
C VAL A 35 10.40 -14.26 4.68
N LYS A 36 9.45 -15.21 4.73
CA LYS A 36 8.11 -14.96 5.27
C LYS A 36 8.15 -14.51 6.73
N GLU A 37 8.95 -15.15 7.57
CA GLU A 37 9.06 -14.79 8.98
C GLU A 37 9.64 -13.39 9.19
N GLN A 38 10.66 -13.02 8.40
CA GLN A 38 11.21 -11.66 8.40
C GLN A 38 10.18 -10.63 7.96
N ILE A 39 9.43 -10.92 6.91
CA ILE A 39 8.33 -10.06 6.44
C ILE A 39 7.31 -9.86 7.57
N TYR A 40 6.89 -10.94 8.25
CA TYR A 40 5.96 -10.83 9.39
C TYR A 40 6.55 -10.00 10.54
N LYS A 41 7.83 -10.14 10.85
CA LYS A 41 8.52 -9.34 11.88
C LYS A 41 8.55 -7.86 11.50
N LEU A 42 8.84 -7.53 10.24
CA LEU A 42 8.88 -6.14 9.77
C LEU A 42 7.47 -5.53 9.66
N ALA A 43 6.47 -6.32 9.26
CA ALA A 43 5.07 -5.90 9.24
C ALA A 43 4.53 -5.64 10.66
N LYS A 44 4.89 -6.49 11.65
CA LYS A 44 4.57 -6.25 13.07
C LYS A 44 5.20 -4.98 13.63
N LYS A 45 6.33 -4.53 13.07
CA LYS A 45 6.95 -3.24 13.41
C LYS A 45 6.21 -2.03 12.78
N GLY A 46 5.18 -2.26 11.98
CA GLY A 46 4.40 -1.21 11.32
C GLY A 46 5.06 -0.61 10.09
N LEU A 47 6.08 -1.29 9.53
CA LEU A 47 6.71 -0.86 8.27
C LEU A 47 5.79 -1.14 7.10
N THR A 48 5.81 -0.26 6.09
CA THR A 48 4.94 -0.44 4.93
C THR A 48 5.52 -1.45 3.94
N PRO A 49 4.70 -2.10 3.10
CA PRO A 49 5.17 -3.10 2.13
C PRO A 49 6.32 -2.58 1.26
N SER A 50 6.26 -1.33 0.81
CA SER A 50 7.34 -0.68 0.07
C SER A 50 8.64 -0.60 0.88
N GLN A 51 8.58 -0.18 2.15
CA GLN A 51 9.76 -0.13 3.03
C GLN A 51 10.33 -1.52 3.34
N ILE A 52 9.45 -2.49 3.58
CA ILE A 52 9.81 -3.90 3.81
C ILE A 52 10.56 -4.43 2.60
N GLY A 53 10.06 -4.17 1.38
CA GLY A 53 10.70 -4.61 0.15
C GLY A 53 12.06 -3.94 -0.10
N VAL A 54 12.24 -2.68 0.27
CA VAL A 54 13.55 -2.01 0.22
C VAL A 54 14.52 -2.66 1.21
N ILE A 55 14.10 -2.93 2.45
CA ILE A 55 14.93 -3.58 3.47
C ILE A 55 15.32 -5.00 3.06
N LEU A 56 14.37 -5.78 2.50
CA LEU A 56 14.64 -7.13 2.03
C LEU A 56 15.58 -7.15 0.82
N ARG A 57 15.47 -6.19 -0.08
CA ARG A 57 16.39 -6.05 -1.21
C ARG A 57 17.78 -5.65 -0.76
N ASP A 58 17.89 -4.61 0.07
CA ASP A 58 19.17 -3.98 0.41
C ASP A 58 19.92 -4.76 1.50
N SER A 59 19.22 -5.41 2.44
CA SER A 59 19.86 -6.18 3.53
C SER A 59 19.95 -7.68 3.24
N HIS A 60 19.04 -8.24 2.44
CA HIS A 60 18.94 -9.70 2.23
C HIS A 60 19.05 -10.10 0.75
N GLY A 61 19.17 -9.17 -0.20
CA GLY A 61 19.29 -9.49 -1.63
C GLY A 61 18.04 -10.13 -2.24
N VAL A 62 16.89 -10.09 -1.56
CA VAL A 62 15.64 -10.71 -1.99
C VAL A 62 14.86 -9.74 -2.85
N ALA A 63 14.61 -10.09 -4.12
CA ALA A 63 13.66 -9.36 -4.97
C ALA A 63 12.23 -9.56 -4.44
N GLN A 64 11.45 -8.48 -4.37
CA GLN A 64 10.16 -8.43 -3.66
C GLN A 64 9.23 -9.62 -3.97
N SER A 65 8.69 -10.24 -2.91
CA SER A 65 7.53 -11.14 -3.00
C SER A 65 6.28 -10.41 -2.53
N GLU A 66 5.32 -10.29 -3.44
CA GLU A 66 3.99 -9.70 -3.25
C GLU A 66 3.20 -10.54 -2.23
N GLY A 67 3.00 -10.07 -0.99
CA GLY A 67 2.36 -10.92 0.03
C GLY A 67 1.70 -10.26 1.24
N LEU A 68 1.91 -8.97 1.51
CA LEU A 68 1.13 -8.26 2.53
C LEU A 68 0.56 -6.98 1.95
N ALA A 69 -0.61 -7.10 1.34
CA ALA A 69 -1.37 -5.94 0.92
C ALA A 69 -2.20 -5.43 2.12
N PRO A 70 -2.01 -4.17 2.58
CA PRO A 70 -2.95 -3.55 3.51
C PRO A 70 -4.36 -3.44 2.90
N ASP A 71 -5.39 -3.39 3.74
CA ASP A 71 -6.81 -3.26 3.32
C ASP A 71 -7.06 -2.08 2.38
N LEU A 72 -6.25 -1.02 2.52
CA LEU A 72 -6.22 0.12 1.62
C LEU A 72 -4.91 0.09 0.84
N PRO A 73 -4.94 0.21 -0.51
CA PRO A 73 -3.74 0.36 -1.30
C PRO A 73 -2.82 1.47 -0.78
N GLU A 74 -1.51 1.17 -0.69
CA GLU A 74 -0.49 2.03 -0.08
C GLU A 74 -0.45 3.42 -0.74
N ASP A 75 -0.64 3.47 -2.06
CA ASP A 75 -0.68 4.69 -2.85
C ASP A 75 -1.86 5.61 -2.49
N ILE A 76 -3.07 5.06 -2.35
CA ILE A 76 -4.26 5.80 -1.91
C ILE A 76 -4.06 6.29 -0.47
N TYR A 77 -3.57 5.42 0.43
CA TYR A 77 -3.32 5.77 1.82
C TYR A 77 -2.43 7.01 1.97
N TYR A 78 -1.29 7.04 1.28
CA TYR A 78 -0.36 8.17 1.36
C TYR A 78 -0.89 9.44 0.68
N LEU A 79 -1.71 9.33 -0.36
CA LEU A 79 -2.37 10.49 -0.96
C LEU A 79 -3.39 11.11 -0.01
N ILE A 80 -4.19 10.29 0.68
CA ILE A 80 -5.12 10.75 1.71
C ILE A 80 -4.35 11.40 2.86
N LYS A 81 -3.27 10.78 3.34
CA LYS A 81 -2.40 11.35 4.39
C LYS A 81 -1.90 12.76 4.02
N LYS A 82 -1.46 12.93 2.77
CA LYS A 82 -0.99 14.21 2.25
C LYS A 82 -2.12 15.24 2.16
N ALA A 83 -3.30 14.83 1.69
CA ALA A 83 -4.48 15.69 1.62
C ALA A 83 -4.92 16.19 3.01
N VAL A 84 -4.94 15.31 4.02
CA VAL A 84 -5.26 15.67 5.41
C VAL A 84 -4.27 16.70 5.96
N ASN A 85 -2.97 16.52 5.70
CA ASN A 85 -1.97 17.47 6.17
C ASN A 85 -2.11 18.86 5.50
N ILE A 86 -2.34 18.90 4.19
CA ILE A 86 -2.57 20.16 3.46
C ILE A 86 -3.84 20.86 3.95
N ARG A 87 -4.89 20.10 4.28
CA ARG A 87 -6.13 20.64 4.84
C ARG A 87 -5.89 21.29 6.21
N LYS A 88 -5.18 20.61 7.11
CA LYS A 88 -4.77 21.17 8.41
C LYS A 88 -3.93 22.45 8.26
N HIS A 89 -3.05 22.51 7.26
CA HIS A 89 -2.31 23.74 6.94
C HIS A 89 -3.23 24.87 6.47
N LEU A 90 -4.16 24.57 5.55
CA LEU A 90 -5.11 25.54 5.00
C LEU A 90 -6.11 26.09 6.02
N GLU A 91 -6.43 25.34 7.08
CA GLU A 91 -7.27 25.83 8.19
C GLU A 91 -6.67 27.07 8.86
N ARG A 92 -5.34 27.09 9.01
CA ARG A 92 -4.56 28.21 9.57
C ARG A 92 -4.21 29.24 8.50
N SER A 93 -3.86 28.78 7.31
CA SER A 93 -3.35 29.59 6.19
C SER A 93 -4.37 29.70 5.04
N ARG A 94 -5.54 30.29 5.33
CA ARG A 94 -6.69 30.31 4.39
C ARG A 94 -6.45 31.06 3.07
N LYS A 95 -5.44 31.94 3.01
CA LYS A 95 -5.11 32.75 1.82
C LYS A 95 -4.11 32.07 0.88
N ASP A 96 -3.55 30.93 1.27
CA ASP A 96 -2.59 30.18 0.46
C ASP A 96 -3.28 29.55 -0.77
N ARG A 97 -3.17 30.23 -1.93
CA ARG A 97 -3.77 29.79 -3.19
C ARG A 97 -3.05 28.59 -3.80
N ASP A 98 -1.73 28.47 -3.59
CA ASP A 98 -0.94 27.36 -4.11
C ASP A 98 -1.30 26.06 -3.39
N ALA A 99 -1.39 26.09 -2.06
CA ALA A 99 -1.81 24.92 -1.29
C ALA A 99 -3.24 24.47 -1.62
N LYS A 100 -4.18 25.40 -1.88
CA LYS A 100 -5.54 25.07 -2.35
C LYS A 100 -5.50 24.36 -3.71
N PHE A 101 -4.72 24.88 -4.65
CA PHE A 101 -4.57 24.26 -5.96
C PHE A 101 -3.97 22.84 -5.85
N ARG A 102 -2.92 22.68 -5.05
CA ARG A 102 -2.31 21.36 -4.80
C ARG A 102 -3.28 20.38 -4.13
N LEU A 103 -4.13 20.84 -3.21
CA LEU A 103 -5.17 20.00 -2.60
C LEU A 103 -6.13 19.45 -3.66
N ILE A 104 -6.59 20.29 -4.59
CA ILE A 104 -7.48 19.88 -5.70
C ILE A 104 -6.81 18.82 -6.57
N LEU A 105 -5.52 18.98 -6.89
CA LEU A 105 -4.78 18.01 -7.69
C LEU A 105 -4.65 16.66 -6.98
N ILE A 106 -4.40 16.66 -5.67
CA ILE A 106 -4.28 15.43 -4.87
C ILE A 106 -5.64 14.75 -4.75
N GLU A 107 -6.72 15.48 -4.47
CA GLU A 107 -8.07 14.92 -4.39
C GLU A 107 -8.48 14.31 -5.75
N SER A 108 -8.17 14.99 -6.86
CA SER A 108 -8.42 14.47 -8.21
C SER A 108 -7.67 13.16 -8.48
N ARG A 109 -6.42 13.03 -7.99
CA ARG A 109 -5.65 11.77 -8.09
C ARG A 109 -6.27 10.66 -7.25
N ILE A 110 -6.74 10.96 -6.04
CA ILE A 110 -7.44 9.99 -5.17
C ILE A 110 -8.68 9.45 -5.88
N TYR A 111 -9.51 10.31 -6.47
CA TYR A 111 -10.72 9.86 -7.18
C TYR A 111 -10.40 8.96 -8.38
N ARG A 112 -9.34 9.27 -9.14
CA ARG A 112 -8.89 8.44 -10.27
C ARG A 112 -8.43 7.06 -9.82
N LEU A 113 -7.59 7.00 -8.78
CA LEU A 113 -7.10 5.72 -8.24
C LEU A 113 -8.21 4.92 -7.60
N ALA A 114 -9.10 5.56 -6.82
CA ALA A 114 -10.25 4.90 -6.25
C ALA A 114 -11.12 4.24 -7.32
N ARG A 115 -11.35 4.91 -8.46
CA ARG A 115 -12.09 4.31 -9.60
C ARG A 115 -11.36 3.09 -10.16
N TYR A 116 -10.04 3.17 -10.35
CA TYR A 116 -9.25 2.04 -10.83
C TYR A 116 -9.34 0.82 -9.91
N TYR A 117 -9.15 1.01 -8.60
CA TYR A 117 -9.18 -0.11 -7.64
C TYR A 117 -10.57 -0.69 -7.41
N LYS A 118 -11.65 0.08 -7.61
CA LYS A 118 -13.01 -0.47 -7.66
C LYS A 118 -13.20 -1.39 -8.85
N ILE A 119 -12.71 -1.01 -10.03
CA ILE A 119 -12.79 -1.84 -11.24
C ILE A 119 -11.98 -3.13 -11.07
N LYS A 120 -10.80 -3.02 -10.44
CA LYS A 120 -9.91 -4.17 -10.19
C LYS A 120 -10.38 -5.07 -9.04
N GLY A 121 -11.48 -4.75 -8.36
CA GLY A 121 -12.01 -5.54 -7.25
C GLY A 121 -11.20 -5.48 -5.95
N VAL A 122 -10.23 -4.56 -5.85
CA VAL A 122 -9.40 -4.38 -4.64
C VAL A 122 -10.15 -3.56 -3.59
N LEU A 123 -10.99 -2.62 -4.03
CA LEU A 123 -11.84 -1.83 -3.13
C LEU A 123 -13.32 -2.18 -3.30
N PRO A 124 -14.12 -2.11 -2.22
CA PRO A 124 -15.57 -2.24 -2.32
C PRO A 124 -16.15 -1.21 -3.30
N PRO A 125 -17.16 -1.57 -4.12
CA PRO A 125 -17.80 -0.63 -5.04
C PRO A 125 -18.41 0.60 -4.33
N THR A 126 -18.86 0.40 -3.09
CA THR A 126 -19.45 1.41 -2.20
C THR A 126 -18.43 2.36 -1.58
N TRP A 127 -17.12 2.06 -1.67
CA TRP A 127 -16.09 2.87 -1.06
C TRP A 127 -16.05 4.28 -1.67
N ARG A 128 -16.05 5.33 -0.84
CA ARG A 128 -15.98 6.71 -1.29
C ARG A 128 -14.96 7.48 -0.46
N TYR A 129 -14.12 8.26 -1.14
CA TYR A 129 -13.29 9.24 -0.48
C TYR A 129 -14.17 10.39 0.00
N GLU A 130 -14.27 10.53 1.32
CA GLU A 130 -14.93 11.66 1.96
C GLU A 130 -13.93 12.43 2.81
N SER A 131 -13.88 13.72 2.56
CA SER A 131 -12.81 14.53 3.09
C SER A 131 -12.94 14.86 4.59
N ALA A 132 -14.14 14.67 5.16
CA ALA A 132 -14.40 14.77 6.59
C ALA A 132 -13.89 13.53 7.36
N THR A 133 -14.06 12.33 6.77
CA THR A 133 -13.65 11.05 7.37
C THR A 133 -12.22 10.65 6.98
N ALA A 134 -11.59 11.38 6.06
CA ALA A 134 -10.21 11.15 5.62
C ALA A 134 -9.18 11.09 6.77
N SER A 135 -9.41 11.80 7.88
CA SER A 135 -8.51 11.80 9.03
C SER A 135 -8.54 10.48 9.81
N THR A 136 -9.71 9.83 9.95
CA THR A 136 -9.86 8.56 10.66
C THR A 136 -9.33 7.37 9.86
N LEU A 137 -9.27 7.50 8.53
CA LEU A 137 -8.72 6.48 7.63
C LEU A 137 -7.19 6.40 7.65
N VAL A 138 -6.51 7.43 8.18
CA VAL A 138 -5.05 7.57 8.16
C VAL A 138 -4.48 7.92 9.55
N SER A 139 -5.26 7.62 10.59
CA SER A 139 -4.81 7.72 11.99
C SER A 139 -4.07 6.47 12.42
#